data_AF-A0A838VZR9-F1
#
_entry.id   AF-A0A838VZR9-F1
#
_cell.length_a   1.000
_cell.length_b   1.000
_cell.length_c   1.000
_cell.angle_alpha   90.00
_cell.angle_beta   90.00
_cell.angle_gamma   90.00
#
_symmetry.space_group_name_H-M   'P 1'
#
loop_
_entity.id
_entity.type
_entity.pdbx_description
1 polymer ?
#
loop_
_entity_poly.entity_id
_entity_poly.type
_entity_poly.pdbx_seq_one_letter_code
_entity_poly.pdbx_strand_id
1 'polypeptide(L)'
;MSNYLADQYLELKKRIQDDHQRIDESYRVGVEVEACLLDDKALPVNAHPLIKELISKYDVDSEYGKCQFEIRTDPISMHNLSNINSFFEGFLDYLSISIKKVYKNRNVIPVFLGGNPSPEIFKKKYITNKERYRELYNAQRKIPDIELDGRKFKARDIATAIQGFHLHLQGKNPIYTTSMFNYI
;
A
#
# COMPACT_ATOMS: atom_id res chain seq x y z
N MET A 1 39.06 16.00 -5.15
CA MET A 1 37.60 15.82 -5.22
C MET A 1 37.37 14.32 -5.09
N SER A 2 36.78 13.85 -3.98
CA SER A 2 36.49 12.42 -3.86
C SER A 2 35.49 12.04 -4.95
N ASN A 3 35.71 10.86 -5.53
CA ASN A 3 34.92 10.39 -6.65
C ASN A 3 33.62 9.81 -6.06
N TYR A 4 32.74 10.68 -5.57
CA TYR A 4 31.53 10.36 -4.81
C TYR A 4 30.70 9.21 -5.41
N LEU A 5 30.62 9.15 -6.74
CA LEU A 5 29.95 8.07 -7.47
C LEU A 5 30.69 6.73 -7.37
N ALA A 6 32.02 6.73 -7.36
CA ALA A 6 32.82 5.53 -7.16
C ALA A 6 32.70 5.01 -5.73
N ASP A 7 32.62 5.92 -4.74
CA ASP A 7 32.42 5.55 -3.34
C ASP A 7 31.03 4.93 -3.14
N GLN A 8 29.97 5.54 -3.71
CA GLN A 8 28.61 4.97 -3.71
C GLN A 8 28.55 3.59 -4.39
N TYR A 9 29.24 3.43 -5.52
CA TYR A 9 29.29 2.15 -6.23
C TYR A 9 29.96 1.05 -5.39
N LEU A 10 31.08 1.36 -4.75
CA LEU A 10 31.80 0.40 -3.90
C LEU A 10 30.96 0.03 -2.67
N GLU A 11 30.28 0.99 -2.07
CA GLU A 11 29.37 0.75 -0.95
C GLU A 11 28.19 -0.15 -1.37
N LEU A 12 27.55 0.14 -2.50
CA LEU A 12 26.46 -0.69 -3.02
C LEU A 12 26.93 -2.11 -3.33
N LYS A 13 28.08 -2.24 -3.99
CA LYS A 13 28.68 -3.55 -4.32
C LYS A 13 28.96 -4.36 -3.05
N LYS A 14 29.54 -3.72 -2.02
CA LYS A 14 29.80 -4.36 -0.74
C LYS A 14 28.50 -4.80 -0.06
N ARG A 15 27.47 -3.94 -0.02
CA ARG A 15 26.16 -4.29 0.53
C ARG A 15 25.53 -5.48 -0.17
N ILE A 16 25.58 -5.54 -1.51
CA ILE A 16 25.08 -6.68 -2.28
C ILE A 16 25.85 -7.97 -1.91
N GLN A 17 27.17 -7.89 -1.74
CA GLN A 17 27.98 -9.04 -1.34
C GLN A 17 27.65 -9.51 0.08
N ASP A 18 27.49 -8.58 1.01
CA ASP A 18 27.14 -8.87 2.41
C ASP A 18 25.72 -9.45 2.50
N ASP A 19 24.75 -8.87 1.78
CA ASP A 19 23.36 -9.35 1.72
C ASP A 19 23.26 -10.73 1.05
N HIS A 20 24.14 -11.04 0.10
CA HIS A 20 24.23 -12.38 -0.51
C HIS A 20 24.60 -13.47 0.49
N GLN A 21 25.37 -13.11 1.53
CA GLN A 21 25.78 -14.03 2.59
C GLN A 21 24.78 -14.09 3.75
N ARG A 22 23.76 -13.22 3.76
CA ARG A 22 22.77 -13.20 4.83
C ARG A 22 21.95 -14.49 4.82
N ILE A 23 21.88 -15.12 5.98
CA ILE A 23 20.99 -16.25 6.26
C ILE A 23 19.98 -15.77 7.31
N ASP A 24 18.70 -15.71 6.95
CA ASP A 24 17.61 -15.60 7.92
C ASP A 24 17.06 -17.00 8.19
N GLU A 25 17.28 -17.50 9.39
CA GLU A 25 16.84 -18.85 9.79
C GLU A 25 15.31 -18.94 9.91
N SER A 26 14.66 -17.80 10.13
CA SER A 26 13.21 -17.69 10.21
C SER A 26 12.65 -17.16 8.89
N TYR A 27 11.88 -17.96 8.16
CA TYR A 27 11.03 -17.40 7.10
C TYR A 27 10.08 -16.38 7.72
N ARG A 28 10.09 -15.17 7.18
CA ARG A 28 9.23 -14.07 7.66
C ARG A 28 8.11 -13.78 6.69
N VAL A 29 6.98 -13.39 7.26
CA VAL A 29 5.76 -13.01 6.56
C VAL A 29 5.29 -11.66 7.06
N GLY A 30 4.97 -10.77 6.13
CA GLY A 30 4.24 -9.53 6.37
C GLY A 30 3.00 -9.48 5.49
N VAL A 31 1.98 -8.76 5.92
CA VAL A 31 0.76 -8.53 5.15
C VAL A 31 0.51 -7.03 5.06
N GLU A 32 0.10 -6.59 3.87
CA GLU A 32 -0.39 -5.24 3.64
C GLU A 32 -1.80 -5.33 3.07
N VAL A 33 -2.70 -4.48 3.54
CA VAL A 33 -4.07 -4.39 3.06
C VAL A 33 -4.40 -2.95 2.74
N GLU A 34 -4.93 -2.72 1.56
CA GLU A 34 -5.40 -1.42 1.13
C GLU A 34 -6.93 -1.35 1.20
N ALA A 35 -7.45 -0.18 1.55
CA ALA A 35 -8.88 0.09 1.58
C ALA A 35 -9.17 1.48 1.04
N CYS A 36 -10.42 1.71 0.61
CA CYS A 36 -10.91 3.06 0.35
C CYS A 36 -12.04 3.46 1.31
N LEU A 37 -12.17 4.75 1.58
CA LEU A 37 -13.27 5.31 2.34
C LEU A 37 -14.34 5.87 1.40
N LEU A 38 -15.58 5.44 1.62
CA LEU A 38 -16.77 5.95 0.94
C LEU A 38 -17.76 6.51 1.96
N ASP A 39 -18.64 7.42 1.53
CA ASP A 39 -19.81 7.79 2.32
C ASP A 39 -21.03 6.90 1.99
N ASP A 40 -22.17 7.18 2.63
CA ASP A 40 -23.45 6.50 2.42
C ASP A 40 -24.02 6.63 0.98
N LYS A 41 -23.42 7.48 0.15
CA LYS A 41 -23.75 7.66 -1.27
C LYS A 41 -22.68 7.07 -2.19
N ALA A 42 -21.79 6.24 -1.65
CA ALA A 42 -20.65 5.67 -2.34
C ALA A 42 -19.71 6.74 -2.94
N LEU A 43 -19.65 7.94 -2.37
CA LEU A 43 -18.73 8.99 -2.83
C LEU A 43 -17.38 8.87 -2.11
N PRO A 44 -16.24 9.07 -2.79
CA PRO A 44 -14.93 8.93 -2.16
C PRO A 44 -14.70 9.99 -1.07
N VAL A 45 -14.28 9.54 0.11
CA VAL A 45 -13.99 10.38 1.27
C VAL A 45 -12.48 10.48 1.47
N ASN A 46 -11.98 11.69 1.76
CA ASN A 46 -10.55 11.90 2.02
C ASN A 46 -10.08 11.07 3.23
N ALA A 47 -9.12 10.17 3.03
CA ALA A 47 -8.59 9.28 4.07
C ALA A 47 -7.55 9.94 4.99
N HIS A 48 -6.95 11.06 4.58
CA HIS A 48 -5.89 11.74 5.34
C HIS A 48 -6.21 11.99 6.82
N PRO A 49 -7.41 12.45 7.21
CA PRO A 49 -7.76 12.63 8.62
C PRO A 49 -7.78 11.32 9.41
N LEU A 50 -8.23 10.22 8.79
CA LEU A 50 -8.25 8.91 9.42
C LEU A 50 -6.84 8.35 9.59
N ILE A 51 -6.00 8.47 8.55
CA ILE A 51 -4.60 8.04 8.58
C ILE A 51 -3.87 8.68 9.77
N LYS A 52 -4.06 9.99 9.99
CA LYS A 52 -3.47 10.69 11.14
C LYS A 52 -3.88 10.13 12.50
N GLU A 53 -5.11 9.63 12.63
CA GLU A 53 -5.57 8.98 13.85
C GLU A 53 -4.93 7.60 14.02
N LEU A 54 -4.90 6.81 12.94
CA LEU A 54 -4.44 5.42 12.96
C LEU A 54 -2.93 5.27 13.18
N ILE A 55 -2.11 6.19 12.64
CA ILE A 55 -0.63 6.16 12.75
C ILE A 55 -0.14 6.14 14.21
N SER A 56 -0.95 6.62 15.15
CA SER A 56 -0.59 6.58 16.57
C SER A 56 -0.45 5.16 17.14
N LYS A 57 -1.03 4.16 16.47
CA LYS A 57 -1.09 2.76 16.95
C LYS A 57 -0.67 1.73 15.91
N TYR A 58 -0.87 2.02 14.62
CA TYR A 58 -0.64 1.06 13.54
C TYR A 58 0.23 1.69 12.44
N ASP A 59 0.95 0.86 11.69
CA ASP A 59 1.67 1.29 10.49
C ASP A 59 0.68 1.48 9.34
N VAL A 60 0.22 2.72 9.18
CA VAL A 60 -0.76 3.13 8.17
C VAL A 60 -0.18 4.25 7.34
N ASP A 61 -0.37 4.20 6.02
CA ASP A 61 0.00 5.31 5.15
C ASP A 61 -1.05 5.61 4.07
N SER A 62 -0.84 6.71 3.36
CA SER A 62 -1.66 7.12 2.22
C SER A 62 -1.25 6.39 0.95
N GLU A 63 -2.25 5.87 0.27
CA GLU A 63 -2.13 5.31 -1.06
C GLU A 63 -2.21 6.36 -2.18
N TYR A 64 -2.04 5.94 -3.43
CA TYR A 64 -2.09 6.85 -4.59
C TYR A 64 -3.39 7.66 -4.66
N GLY A 65 -4.53 7.03 -4.38
CA GLY A 65 -5.83 7.67 -4.29
C GLY A 65 -6.08 8.34 -2.93
N LYS A 66 -6.63 9.56 -2.95
CA LYS A 66 -6.92 10.40 -1.78
C LYS A 66 -7.91 9.76 -0.80
N CYS A 67 -8.74 8.85 -1.27
CA CYS A 67 -9.66 8.09 -0.43
C CYS A 67 -9.10 6.76 0.05
N GLN A 68 -7.89 6.40 -0.36
CA GLN A 68 -7.27 5.13 -0.06
C GLN A 68 -6.27 5.26 1.09
N PHE A 69 -6.10 4.17 1.85
CA PHE A 69 -5.06 4.01 2.84
C PHE A 69 -4.57 2.56 2.84
N GLU A 70 -3.33 2.36 3.24
CA GLU A 70 -2.72 1.04 3.46
C GLU A 70 -2.49 0.79 4.95
N ILE A 71 -2.64 -0.45 5.40
CA ILE A 71 -2.26 -0.94 6.72
C ILE A 71 -1.27 -2.09 6.56
N ARG A 72 -0.18 -2.06 7.32
CA ARG A 72 0.92 -3.04 7.21
C ARG A 72 1.17 -3.72 8.55
N THR A 73 1.50 -5.00 8.50
CA THR A 73 1.96 -5.76 9.68
C THR A 73 3.47 -5.73 9.76
N ASP A 74 4.00 -5.82 10.98
CA ASP A 74 5.41 -6.17 11.16
C ASP A 74 5.72 -7.55 10.54
N PRO A 75 6.96 -7.78 10.07
CA PRO A 75 7.37 -9.08 9.59
C PRO A 75 7.48 -10.07 10.76
N ILE A 76 6.64 -11.11 10.74
CA ILE A 76 6.60 -12.16 11.77
C ILE A 76 7.14 -13.49 11.24
N SER A 77 7.54 -14.40 12.13
CA SER A 77 7.87 -15.77 11.75
C SER A 77 6.64 -16.50 11.16
N MET A 78 6.85 -17.34 10.14
CA MET A 78 5.82 -18.24 9.59
C MET A 78 5.18 -19.17 10.63
N HIS A 79 5.82 -19.38 11.78
CA HIS A 79 5.23 -20.17 12.86
C HIS A 79 4.12 -19.43 13.62
N ASN A 80 3.99 -18.11 13.43
CA ASN A 80 3.11 -17.24 14.19
C ASN A 80 1.98 -16.64 13.34
N LEU A 81 1.60 -17.27 12.22
CA LEU A 81 0.61 -16.71 11.28
C LEU A 81 -0.74 -16.36 11.93
N SER A 82 -1.14 -17.06 12.99
CA SER A 82 -2.34 -16.71 13.77
C SER A 82 -2.32 -15.28 14.31
N ASN A 83 -1.13 -14.74 14.58
CA ASN A 83 -0.97 -13.38 15.10
C ASN A 83 -1.36 -12.32 14.07
N ILE A 84 -1.31 -12.63 12.76
CA ILE A 84 -1.79 -11.74 11.70
C ILE A 84 -3.30 -11.54 11.82
N ASN A 85 -4.05 -12.61 12.08
CA ASN A 85 -5.49 -12.50 12.27
C ASN A 85 -5.82 -11.66 13.51
N SER A 86 -5.16 -11.93 14.64
CA SER A 86 -5.36 -11.15 15.87
C SER A 86 -4.98 -9.67 15.68
N PHE A 87 -3.95 -9.38 14.88
CA PHE A 87 -3.61 -8.01 14.50
C PHE A 87 -4.76 -7.34 13.75
N PHE A 88 -5.31 -7.98 12.72
CA PHE A 88 -6.38 -7.39 11.92
C PHE A 88 -7.70 -7.26 12.68
N GLU A 89 -8.05 -8.20 13.56
CA GLU A 89 -9.20 -8.08 14.46
C GLU A 89 -9.08 -6.81 15.32
N GLY A 90 -7.93 -6.63 16.00
CA GLY A 90 -7.68 -5.43 16.81
C GLY A 90 -7.60 -4.15 15.99
N PHE A 91 -7.13 -4.23 14.75
CA PHE A 91 -7.13 -3.11 13.82
C PHE A 91 -8.55 -2.70 13.43
N LEU A 92 -9.43 -3.65 13.08
CA LEU A 92 -10.81 -3.38 12.68
C LEU A 92 -11.63 -2.77 13.82
N ASP A 93 -11.44 -3.25 15.05
CA ASP A 93 -12.07 -2.67 16.24
C ASP A 93 -11.66 -1.21 16.43
N TYR A 94 -10.35 -0.93 16.33
CA TYR A 94 -9.83 0.42 16.47
C TYR A 94 -10.27 1.32 15.30
N LEU A 95 -10.26 0.81 14.07
CA LEU A 95 -10.70 1.50 12.86
C LEU A 95 -12.15 2.00 13.00
N SER A 96 -13.06 1.14 13.49
CA SER A 96 -14.46 1.50 13.71
C SER A 96 -14.62 2.68 14.68
N ILE A 97 -13.82 2.70 15.75
CA ILE A 97 -13.79 3.80 16.72
C ILE A 97 -13.21 5.07 16.10
N SER A 98 -12.07 4.95 15.40
CA SER A 98 -11.38 6.07 14.74
C SER A 98 -12.24 6.73 13.68
N ILE A 99 -12.99 5.96 12.88
CA ILE A 99 -13.91 6.51 11.88
C ILE A 99 -14.99 7.37 12.54
N LYS A 100 -15.64 6.87 13.61
CA LYS A 100 -16.64 7.63 14.36
C LYS A 100 -16.05 8.91 14.97
N LYS A 101 -14.83 8.84 15.51
CA LYS A 101 -14.14 9.99 16.09
C LYS A 101 -13.82 11.06 15.05
N VAL A 102 -13.27 10.65 13.90
CA VAL A 102 -12.75 11.56 12.86
C VAL A 102 -13.88 12.16 12.03
N TYR A 103 -14.87 11.35 11.62
CA TYR A 103 -15.94 11.76 10.70
C TYR A 103 -17.27 12.06 11.39
N LYS A 104 -17.39 11.79 12.69
CA LYS A 104 -18.52 12.15 13.56
C LYS A 104 -19.88 11.74 12.98
N ASN A 105 -20.62 12.71 12.46
CA ASN A 105 -21.99 12.58 11.98
C ASN A 105 -22.08 12.11 10.53
N ARG A 106 -20.95 11.82 9.88
CA ARG A 106 -20.92 11.26 8.53
C ARG A 106 -20.80 9.77 8.62
N ASN A 107 -21.68 9.07 7.92
CA ASN A 107 -21.53 7.64 7.72
C ASN A 107 -20.40 7.42 6.71
N VAL A 108 -19.23 7.01 7.20
CA VAL A 108 -18.05 6.71 6.39
C VAL A 108 -17.73 5.23 6.53
N ILE A 109 -17.62 4.55 5.41
CA ILE A 109 -17.50 3.11 5.32
C ILE A 109 -16.11 2.80 4.73
N PRO A 110 -15.24 2.07 5.46
CA PRO A 110 -14.04 1.50 4.88
C PRO A 110 -14.42 0.29 4.02
N VAL A 111 -13.95 0.28 2.77
CA VAL A 111 -14.24 -0.76 1.80
C VAL A 111 -12.94 -1.47 1.43
N PHE A 112 -12.88 -2.76 1.75
CA PHE A 112 -11.77 -3.67 1.49
C PHE A 112 -12.10 -4.53 0.26
N LEU A 113 -12.19 -3.88 -0.90
CA LEU A 113 -12.42 -4.53 -2.20
C LEU A 113 -11.27 -4.14 -3.13
N GLY A 114 -10.85 -5.05 -4.00
CA GLY A 114 -9.75 -4.79 -4.93
C GLY A 114 -10.03 -3.69 -5.97
N GLY A 115 -11.30 -3.31 -6.14
CA GLY A 115 -11.71 -2.15 -6.92
C GLY A 115 -12.59 -1.22 -6.11
N ASN A 116 -12.39 0.08 -6.27
CA ASN A 116 -13.21 1.11 -5.64
C ASN A 116 -14.59 1.14 -6.32
N PRO A 117 -15.69 0.81 -5.60
CA PRO A 117 -17.00 0.70 -6.21
C PRO A 117 -17.68 2.05 -6.46
N SER A 118 -17.02 3.17 -6.17
CA SER A 118 -17.60 4.49 -6.37
C SER A 118 -17.84 4.78 -7.86
N PRO A 119 -19.04 5.24 -8.24
CA PRO A 119 -19.33 5.64 -9.62
C PRO A 119 -18.57 6.92 -10.03
N GLU A 120 -17.99 7.64 -9.07
CA GLU A 120 -17.29 8.91 -9.28
C GLU A 120 -15.78 8.76 -9.38
N ILE A 121 -15.20 7.58 -9.10
CA ILE A 121 -13.76 7.44 -8.89
C ILE A 121 -12.90 7.91 -10.07
N PHE A 122 -13.41 7.79 -11.31
CA PHE A 122 -12.74 8.27 -12.52
C PHE A 122 -13.23 9.62 -13.04
N LYS A 123 -14.25 10.24 -12.41
CA LYS A 123 -14.83 11.50 -12.91
C LYS A 123 -14.10 12.74 -12.42
N LYS A 124 -13.30 12.61 -11.34
CA LYS A 124 -12.54 13.71 -10.73
C LYS A 124 -11.14 13.23 -10.38
N LYS A 125 -10.24 14.19 -10.16
CA LYS A 125 -8.87 13.91 -9.72
C LYS A 125 -8.86 13.56 -8.23
N TYR A 126 -8.79 12.27 -7.91
CA TYR A 126 -8.72 11.75 -6.54
C TYR A 126 -7.30 11.40 -6.11
N ILE A 127 -6.32 12.23 -6.39
CA ILE A 127 -4.91 11.90 -6.11
C ILE A 127 -4.51 12.43 -4.74
N THR A 128 -3.84 11.60 -3.97
CA THR A 128 -3.25 11.99 -2.69
C THR A 128 -2.21 13.10 -2.88
N ASN A 129 -2.24 14.11 -2.01
CA ASN A 129 -1.33 15.24 -2.08
C ASN A 129 0.05 14.93 -1.47
N LYS A 130 0.76 13.94 -2.04
CA LYS A 130 2.19 13.66 -1.78
C LYS A 130 3.00 14.00 -3.02
N GLU A 131 4.25 14.44 -2.83
CA GLU A 131 5.15 14.79 -3.95
C GLU A 131 5.34 13.62 -4.93
N ARG A 132 5.76 12.46 -4.42
CA ARG A 132 5.91 11.22 -5.19
C ARG A 132 4.69 10.90 -6.08
N TYR A 133 3.48 11.04 -5.54
CA TYR A 133 2.25 10.75 -6.31
C TYR A 133 1.90 11.83 -7.34
N ARG A 134 2.28 13.10 -7.09
CA ARG A 134 2.14 14.17 -8.08
C ARG A 134 3.11 13.98 -9.25
N GLU A 135 4.33 13.53 -8.97
CA GLU A 135 5.31 13.18 -9.99
C GLU A 135 4.85 11.97 -10.82
N LEU A 136 4.39 10.91 -10.15
CA LEU A 136 3.84 9.72 -10.82
C LEU A 136 2.64 10.07 -11.69
N TYR A 137 1.70 10.88 -11.20
CA TYR A 137 0.58 11.38 -11.99
C TYR A 137 1.06 12.08 -13.27
N ASN A 138 2.06 12.95 -13.16
CA ASN A 138 2.59 13.69 -14.30
C ASN A 138 3.29 12.76 -15.31
N ALA A 139 4.04 11.76 -14.84
CA ALA A 139 4.65 10.75 -15.70
C ALA A 139 3.58 9.93 -16.45
N GLN A 140 2.53 9.51 -15.75
CA GLN A 140 1.42 8.73 -16.31
C GLN A 140 0.55 9.50 -17.31
N ARG A 141 0.65 10.83 -17.39
CA ARG A 141 -0.03 11.63 -18.45
C ARG A 141 0.44 11.28 -19.87
N LYS A 142 1.63 10.71 -20.00
CA LYS A 142 2.20 10.29 -21.29
C LYS A 142 1.73 8.90 -21.72
N ILE A 143 1.13 8.14 -20.80
CA ILE A 143 0.59 6.81 -21.08
C ILE A 143 -0.75 6.99 -21.80
N PRO A 144 -1.01 6.25 -22.89
CA PRO A 144 -2.31 6.24 -23.56
C PRO A 144 -3.45 5.91 -22.60
N ASP A 145 -4.67 6.29 -23.00
CA ASP A 145 -5.87 5.91 -22.27
C ASP A 145 -6.00 4.38 -22.20
N ILE A 146 -6.40 3.86 -21.04
CA ILE A 146 -6.63 2.44 -20.80
C ILE A 146 -8.08 2.15 -21.14
N GLU A 147 -8.32 1.10 -21.93
CA GLU A 147 -9.66 0.63 -22.27
C GLU A 147 -10.06 -0.52 -21.34
N LEU A 148 -11.21 -0.38 -20.68
CA LEU A 148 -11.84 -1.41 -19.86
C LEU A 148 -13.33 -1.46 -20.23
N ASP A 149 -13.82 -2.64 -20.62
CA ASP A 149 -15.22 -2.88 -21.04
C ASP A 149 -15.75 -1.86 -22.06
N GLY A 150 -14.93 -1.54 -23.07
CA GLY A 150 -15.28 -0.59 -24.14
C GLY A 150 -15.31 0.88 -23.71
N ARG A 151 -14.86 1.20 -22.48
CA ARG A 151 -14.73 2.57 -21.98
C ARG A 151 -13.26 2.94 -21.82
N LYS A 152 -12.91 4.17 -22.19
CA LYS A 152 -11.55 4.69 -22.08
C LYS A 152 -11.38 5.52 -20.81
N PHE A 153 -10.31 5.24 -20.08
CA PHE A 153 -9.94 5.89 -18.84
C PHE A 153 -8.53 6.45 -18.94
N LYS A 154 -8.26 7.56 -18.27
CA LYS A 154 -6.88 8.08 -18.22
C LYS A 154 -6.05 7.16 -17.35
N ALA A 155 -4.90 6.69 -17.85
CA ALA A 155 -4.01 5.78 -17.11
C ALA A 155 -3.65 6.30 -15.72
N ARG A 156 -3.43 7.62 -15.61
CA ARG A 156 -3.12 8.33 -14.37
C ARG A 156 -4.20 8.28 -13.28
N ASP A 157 -5.43 7.92 -13.63
CA ASP A 157 -6.56 7.86 -12.71
C ASP A 157 -6.87 6.41 -12.28
N ILE A 158 -6.37 5.41 -13.02
CA ILE A 158 -6.62 3.97 -12.76
C ILE A 158 -6.21 3.55 -11.35
N ALA A 159 -5.01 3.91 -10.92
CA ALA A 159 -4.50 3.52 -9.60
C ALA A 159 -5.30 4.14 -8.43
N THR A 160 -6.13 5.17 -8.67
CA THR A 160 -7.01 5.71 -7.60
C THR A 160 -8.21 4.80 -7.29
N ALA A 161 -8.45 3.79 -8.15
CA ALA A 161 -9.60 2.91 -8.09
C ALA A 161 -9.27 1.44 -7.83
N ILE A 162 -8.00 1.12 -7.54
CA ILE A 162 -7.53 -0.24 -7.31
C ILE A 162 -6.96 -0.32 -5.89
N GLN A 163 -7.27 -1.41 -5.19
CA GLN A 163 -6.71 -1.72 -3.88
C GLN A 163 -6.07 -3.09 -3.91
N GLY A 164 -4.97 -3.24 -3.18
CA GLY A 164 -4.22 -4.47 -3.02
C GLY A 164 -4.45 -5.21 -1.70
N PHE A 165 -4.26 -6.52 -1.77
CA PHE A 165 -3.82 -7.34 -0.64
C PHE A 165 -2.44 -7.87 -1.01
N HIS A 166 -1.42 -7.52 -0.23
CA HIS A 166 -0.05 -7.95 -0.49
C HIS A 166 0.45 -8.88 0.61
N LEU A 167 0.97 -10.03 0.18
CA LEU A 167 1.68 -10.97 1.05
C LEU A 167 3.17 -10.85 0.78
N HIS A 168 3.92 -10.45 1.80
CA HIS A 168 5.37 -10.31 1.74
C HIS A 168 6.02 -11.54 2.33
N LEU A 169 6.79 -12.26 1.51
CA LEU A 169 7.51 -13.45 1.92
C LEU A 169 9.02 -13.21 1.83
N GLN A 170 9.72 -13.38 2.94
CA GLN A 170 11.17 -13.27 2.97
C GLN A 170 11.81 -14.66 2.79
N GLY A 171 12.59 -14.83 1.73
CA GLY A 171 13.44 -16.01 1.56
C GLY A 171 14.62 -16.03 2.53
N LYS A 172 15.16 -17.22 2.82
CA LYS A 172 16.30 -17.41 3.74
C LYS A 172 17.57 -16.68 3.30
N ASN A 173 17.79 -16.59 1.99
CA ASN A 173 18.89 -15.92 1.34
C ASN A 173 18.48 -15.61 -0.12
N PRO A 174 19.27 -14.86 -0.90
CA PRO A 174 18.88 -14.48 -2.25
C PRO A 174 18.62 -15.66 -3.20
N ILE A 175 19.34 -16.79 -3.07
CA ILE A 175 19.10 -17.99 -3.89
C ILE A 175 17.70 -18.55 -3.63
N TYR A 176 17.31 -18.67 -2.36
CA TYR A 176 15.96 -19.10 -2.00
C TYR A 176 14.90 -18.08 -2.42
N THR A 177 15.15 -16.78 -2.29
CA THR A 177 14.23 -15.73 -2.74
C THR A 177 13.97 -15.84 -4.25
N THR A 178 15.02 -16.01 -5.06
CA THR A 178 14.87 -16.23 -6.51
C THR A 178 14.10 -17.50 -6.81
N SER A 179 14.36 -18.59 -6.08
CA SER A 179 13.59 -19.81 -6.22
C SER A 179 12.10 -19.57 -5.91
N MET A 180 11.77 -18.93 -4.79
CA MET A 180 10.39 -18.63 -4.43
C MET A 180 9.67 -17.79 -5.49
N PHE A 181 10.33 -16.75 -6.03
CA PHE A 181 9.77 -15.92 -7.10
C PHE A 181 9.45 -16.71 -8.38
N ASN A 182 10.26 -17.72 -8.71
CA ASN A 182 10.08 -18.51 -9.93
C ASN A 182 9.03 -19.63 -9.80
N TYR A 183 8.65 -20.02 -8.58
CA TYR A 183 7.80 -21.19 -8.33
C TYR A 183 6.48 -20.87 -7.61
N ILE A 184 6.27 -19.63 -7.17
CA ILE A 184 4.98 -19.11 -6.69
C ILE A 184 4.32 -18.36 -7.84
#